data_AF-A0A2U3Y4M6-F1
#
_entry.id   AF-A0A2U3Y4M6-F1
#
_cell.length_a   1.000
_cell.length_b   1.000
_cell.length_c   1.000
_cell.angle_alpha   90.00
_cell.angle_beta   90.00
_cell.angle_gamma   90.00
#
_symmetry.space_group_name_H-M   'P 1'
#
loop_
_entity.id
_entity.type
_entity.pdbx_description
1 polymer ?
#
loop_
_entity_poly.entity_id
_entity_poly.type
_entity_poly.pdbx_seq_one_letter_code
_entity_poly.pdbx_strand_id
1 'polypeptide(L)' 'MSDDSICVLGISKRNLLFQPVAQLRQETDFEHRIPKEQWWLKLRPLMKILAKYKASYEVSDSNQLEPMPHRGHEEPAAI' A
#
# COMPACT_ATOMS: atom_id res chain seq x y z
N MET A 1 23.55 -2.27 35.17
CA MET A 1 23.50 -2.77 33.77
C MET A 1 22.60 -1.80 33.02
N SER A 2 23.15 -1.04 32.08
CA SER A 2 22.35 -0.06 31.32
C SER A 2 21.45 -0.80 30.32
N ASP A 3 20.22 -0.34 30.13
CA ASP A 3 19.19 -1.03 29.30
C ASP A 3 19.60 -1.24 27.83
N ASP A 4 20.62 -0.51 27.37
CA ASP A 4 21.17 -0.62 26.01
C ASP A 4 22.20 -1.76 25.86
N SER A 5 22.59 -2.44 26.94
CA SER A 5 23.59 -3.51 26.87
C SER A 5 23.07 -4.78 26.19
N ILE A 6 21.75 -4.91 26.03
CA ILE A 6 21.11 -6.02 25.31
C ILE A 6 20.40 -5.45 24.09
N CYS A 7 21.03 -5.60 22.93
CA CYS A 7 20.52 -5.09 21.66
C CYS A 7 20.55 -6.17 20.57
N VAL A 8 19.71 -5.97 19.56
CA VAL A 8 19.67 -6.77 18.33
C VAL A 8 20.24 -5.93 17.21
N LEU A 9 21.15 -6.49 16.42
CA LEU A 9 21.58 -5.89 15.16
C LEU A 9 20.48 -6.13 14.11
N GLY A 10 19.89 -5.06 13.61
CA GLY A 10 18.81 -5.12 12.63
C GLY A 10 18.98 -4.10 11.52
N ILE A 11 18.12 -4.22 10.50
CA ILE A 11 17.99 -3.25 9.42
C ILE A 11 16.70 -2.48 9.64
N SER A 12 16.78 -1.15 9.70
CA SER A 12 15.61 -0.28 9.64
C SER A 12 15.74 0.67 8.46
N LYS A 13 14.78 0.59 7.53
CA LYS A 13 14.78 1.32 6.25
C LYS A 13 16.06 1.03 5.46
N ARG A 14 17.05 1.94 5.49
CA ARG A 14 18.33 1.81 4.79
C ARG A 14 19.53 1.71 5.75
N ASN A 15 19.29 1.64 7.05
CA ASN A 15 20.32 1.74 8.07
C ASN A 15 20.48 0.41 8.80
N LEU A 16 21.73 0.04 9.09
CA LEU A 16 22.07 -1.01 10.04
C LEU A 16 22.18 -0.38 11.43
N LEU A 17 21.41 -0.87 12.39
CA LEU A 17 21.36 -0.29 13.73
C LEU A 17 21.32 -1.38 14.81
N PHE A 18 21.89 -1.07 15.97
CA PHE A 18 21.72 -1.85 17.18
C PHE A 18 20.51 -1.34 17.93
N GLN A 19 19.44 -2.14 17.98
CA GLN A 19 18.19 -1.78 18.64
C GLN A 19 18.12 -2.44 20.02
N PRO A 20 18.01 -1.68 21.12
CA PRO A 20 17.80 -2.24 22.45
C PRO A 20 16.52 -3.08 22.51
N VAL A 21 16.59 -4.24 23.17
CA VAL A 21 15.46 -5.18 23.24
C VAL A 21 14.27 -4.58 24.01
N ALA A 22 14.55 -3.74 25.02
CA ALA A 22 13.53 -3.03 25.78
C ALA A 22 12.64 -2.14 24.89
N GLN A 23 13.24 -1.47 23.90
CA GLN A 23 12.52 -0.67 22.92
C GLN A 23 11.80 -1.56 21.89
N LEU A 24 12.47 -2.61 21.40
CA LEU A 24 11.89 -3.54 20.43
C LEU A 24 10.58 -4.20 20.92
N ARG A 25 10.45 -4.44 22.23
CA ARG A 25 9.22 -4.97 22.86
C ARG A 25 7.97 -4.11 22.63
N GLN A 26 8.15 -2.81 22.47
CA GLN A 26 7.03 -1.91 22.26
C GLN A 26 6.47 -2.03 20.83
N GLU A 27 7.28 -2.51 19.89
CA GLU A 27 6.96 -2.56 18.46
C GLU A 27 6.73 -3.98 17.94
N THR A 28 7.13 -5.00 18.71
CA THR A 28 7.07 -6.41 18.30
C THR A 28 6.28 -7.23 19.29
N ASP A 29 5.41 -8.11 18.78
CA ASP A 29 4.85 -9.22 19.54
C ASP A 29 5.87 -10.37 19.52
N PHE A 30 6.54 -10.59 20.66
CA PHE A 30 7.57 -11.63 20.77
C PHE A 30 7.01 -13.04 20.88
N GLU A 31 5.77 -13.22 21.35
CA GLU A 31 5.16 -14.55 21.48
C GLU A 31 4.88 -15.12 20.09
N HIS A 32 4.25 -14.31 19.24
CA HIS A 32 3.95 -14.68 17.86
C HIS A 32 5.09 -14.37 16.88
N ARG A 33 6.12 -13.64 17.33
CA ARG A 33 7.30 -13.22 16.55
C ARG A 33 6.94 -12.36 15.33
N ILE A 34 5.99 -11.45 15.52
CA ILE A 34 5.45 -10.61 14.44
C ILE A 34 5.51 -9.13 14.86
N PRO A 35 5.94 -8.22 13.97
CA PRO A 35 5.85 -6.78 14.21
C PRO A 35 4.40 -6.31 14.36
N LYS A 36 4.17 -5.33 15.24
CA LYS A 36 2.85 -4.71 15.41
C LYS A 36 2.41 -3.95 14.17
N GLU A 37 3.35 -3.27 13.49
CA GLU A 37 3.10 -2.66 12.19
C GLU A 37 3.58 -3.59 11.05
N GLN A 38 2.64 -4.06 10.23
CA GLN A 38 2.92 -4.96 9.10
C GLN A 38 2.71 -4.23 7.78
N TRP A 39 3.63 -3.32 7.44
CA TRP A 39 3.51 -2.44 6.28
C TRP A 39 3.34 -3.21 4.95
N TRP A 40 3.97 -4.38 4.81
CA TRP A 40 3.91 -5.17 3.58
C TRP A 40 2.52 -5.75 3.29
N LEU A 41 1.65 -5.90 4.30
CA LEU A 41 0.27 -6.35 4.05
C LEU A 41 -0.52 -5.34 3.20
N LYS A 42 -0.15 -4.05 3.25
CA LYS A 42 -0.73 -3.00 2.39
C LYS A 42 -0.41 -3.23 0.91
N LEU A 43 0.58 -4.06 0.58
CA LEU A 43 0.94 -4.43 -0.79
C LEU A 43 0.03 -5.54 -1.36
N ARG A 44 -0.72 -6.26 -0.51
CA ARG A 44 -1.59 -7.38 -0.95
C ARG A 44 -2.59 -6.99 -2.03
N PRO A 45 -3.27 -5.83 -2.00
CA PRO A 45 -4.16 -5.41 -3.08
C PRO A 45 -3.42 -5.27 -4.42
N LEU A 46 -2.22 -4.68 -4.42
CA LEU A 46 -1.40 -4.56 -5.63
C LEU A 46 -1.01 -5.94 -6.17
N MET A 47 -0.55 -6.83 -5.29
CA MET A 47 -0.20 -8.20 -5.69
C MET A 47 -1.41 -8.95 -6.29
N LYS A 48 -2.61 -8.75 -5.76
CA LYS A 48 -3.85 -9.34 -6.32
C LYS A 48 -4.14 -8.84 -7.74
N ILE A 49 -3.99 -7.54 -7.98
CA ILE A 49 -4.15 -6.95 -9.32
C ILE A 49 -3.13 -7.54 -10.29
N LEU A 50 -1.85 -7.55 -9.90
CA LEU A 50 -0.76 -8.06 -10.74
C LEU A 50 -0.91 -9.55 -11.04
N ALA A 51 -1.44 -10.33 -10.10
CA ALA A 51 -1.75 -11.74 -10.29
C ALA A 51 -3.01 -11.99 -11.14
N LYS A 52 -3.67 -10.94 -11.68
CA LYS A 52 -4.96 -11.01 -12.36
C LYS A 52 -6.00 -11.78 -11.54
N TYR A 53 -5.95 -11.62 -10.22
CA TYR A 53 -6.90 -12.26 -9.32
C TYR A 53 -8.29 -11.69 -9.59
N LYS A 54 -9.29 -12.57 -9.79
CA LYS A 54 -10.70 -12.18 -9.98
C LYS A 54 -11.26 -11.65 -8.66
N ALA A 55 -10.93 -10.40 -8.32
CA ALA A 55 -11.59 -9.67 -7.26
C ALA A 55 -12.66 -8.77 -7.89
N SER A 56 -13.88 -8.80 -7.36
CA SER A 56 -14.86 -7.74 -7.58
C SER A 56 -14.30 -6.46 -6.97
N TYR A 57 -13.57 -5.68 -7.76
CA TYR A 57 -13.24 -4.31 -7.40
C TYR A 57 -14.52 -3.50 -7.60
N GLU A 58 -15.19 -3.10 -6.51
CA GLU A 58 -16.10 -1.97 -6.60
C GLU A 58 -15.23 -0.74 -6.83
N VAL A 59 -15.02 -0.41 -8.10
CA VAL A 59 -14.60 0.92 -8.50
C VAL A 59 -15.77 1.81 -8.09
N SER A 60 -15.60 2.65 -7.06
CA SER A 60 -16.51 3.77 -6.89
C SER A 60 -16.39 4.61 -8.15
N ASP A 61 -17.40 4.53 -9.01
CA ASP A 61 -17.53 5.28 -10.26
C ASP A 61 -17.51 6.78 -9.95
N SER A 62 -16.32 7.37 -9.87
CA SER A 62 -16.12 8.83 -9.95
C SER A 62 -15.28 9.21 -11.16
N ASN A 63 -15.16 8.30 -12.14
CA ASN A 63 -14.52 8.57 -13.42
C ASN A 63 -15.49 8.38 -14.59
N GLN A 64 -16.74 8.85 -14.44
CA GLN A 64 -17.59 9.19 -15.59
C GLN A 64 -16.88 10.33 -16.36
N LEU A 65 -15.95 9.95 -17.24
CA LEU A 65 -15.49 10.84 -18.30
C LEU A 65 -16.62 10.88 -19.32
N GLU A 66 -17.55 11.81 -19.10
CA GLU A 66 -18.59 12.16 -20.07
C GLU A 66 -17.96 12.34 -21.46
N PRO A 67 -18.35 11.55 -22.47
CA PRO A 67 -17.94 11.80 -23.85
C PRO A 67 -18.53 13.15 -24.27
N MET A 68 -17.68 14.15 -24.53
CA MET A 68 -18.15 15.42 -25.08
C MET A 68 -18.90 15.15 -26.40
N PRO A 69 -20.15 15.62 -26.55
CA PRO A 69 -20.89 15.40 -27.77
C PRO A 69 -20.18 16.11 -28.91
N HIS A 70 -19.73 15.33 -29.90
CA HIS A 70 -19.21 15.86 -31.15
C HIS A 70 -20.37 16.54 -31.86
N ARG A 71 -20.42 17.88 -31.78
CA ARG A 71 -21.43 18.70 -32.42
C ARG A 71 -21.18 18.67 -33.93
N GLY A 72 -21.73 17.65 -34.60
CA GLY A 72 -21.82 17.58 -36.06
C GLY A 72 -22.62 18.79 -36.54
N HIS A 73 -21.98 19.65 -37.31
CA HIS A 73 -22.66 20.72 -38.04
C HIS A 73 -23.29 20.06 -39.27
N GLU A 74 -24.54 19.62 -39.16
CA GLU A 74 -25.35 19.26 -40.33
C GLU A 74 -25.86 20.57 -40.97
N GLU A 75 -25.29 20.93 -42.11
CA GLU A 75 -25.84 21.95 -43.00
C GLU A 75 -26.88 21.26 -43.92
N PRO A 76 -28.16 21.68 -43.91
CA PRO A 76 -29.15 21.11 -44.81
C PRO A 76 -29.00 21.74 -46.20
N ALA A 77 -28.98 20.87 -47.22
CA ALA A 77 -28.92 21.24 -48.62
C ALA A 77 -30.06 22.19 -49.04
N ALA A 78 -29.73 23.17 -49.87
CA ALA A 78 -30.68 23.89 -50.73
C ALA A 78 -30.14 23.95 -52.17
N ILE A 79 -31.10 23.90 -53.10
CA ILE A 79 -31.03 23.70 -54.56
C ILE A 79 -30.34 24.87 -55.27
#